data_AF-A7XQI1-F1
#
_entry.id   AF-A7XQI1-F1
#
_cell.length_a   1.000
_cell.length_b   1.000
_cell.length_c   1.000
_cell.angle_alpha   90.00
_cell.angle_beta   90.00
_cell.angle_gamma   90.00
#
_symmetry.space_group_name_H-M   'P 1'
#
loop_
_entity.id
_entity.type
_entity.pdbx_description
1 polymer ?
#
loop_
_entity_poly.entity_id
_entity_poly.type
_entity_poly.pdbx_seq_one_letter_code
_entity_poly.pdbx_strand_id
1 'polypeptide(L)'
;THTRTLILARGVQLTLPLMMVWWLLACLANMAMPPSINLLGEMMIIVSLFNWTNMTIIFTALTTLITATYSLYIFMTVHHNKTSTNTPHTPTTTREHLLLVLHLCPLASLMLCPKLLF
;
A
#
# COMPACT_ATOMS: atom_id res chain seq x y z
N THR A 1 7.69 -19.94 0.56
CA THR A 1 8.98 -19.78 1.27
C THR A 1 8.70 -19.45 2.74
N HIS A 2 9.34 -20.11 3.71
CA HIS A 2 9.13 -19.87 5.16
C HIS A 2 10.00 -18.72 5.71
N THR A 3 10.34 -17.74 4.87
CA THR A 3 11.31 -16.69 5.19
C THR A 3 10.67 -15.31 5.10
N ARG A 4 10.83 -14.49 6.15
CA ARG A 4 10.36 -13.09 6.19
C ARG A 4 11.32 -12.11 5.50
N THR A 5 12.39 -12.61 4.89
CA THR A 5 13.38 -11.79 4.19
C THR A 5 12.83 -11.34 2.85
N LEU A 6 12.45 -10.06 2.77
CA LEU A 6 11.81 -9.45 1.60
C LEU A 6 12.67 -9.55 0.32
N ILE A 7 13.99 -9.48 0.47
CA ILE A 7 14.97 -9.63 -0.62
C ILE A 7 14.92 -11.05 -1.23
N LEU A 8 14.50 -12.06 -0.47
CA LEU A 8 14.40 -13.44 -0.95
C LEU A 8 13.11 -13.68 -1.76
N ALA A 9 12.11 -12.81 -1.64
CA ALA A 9 10.83 -12.88 -2.34
C ALA A 9 10.81 -12.03 -3.61
N ARG A 10 11.95 -11.87 -4.29
CA ARG A 10 12.09 -11.07 -5.51
C ARG A 10 11.44 -11.76 -6.71
N GLY A 11 10.69 -10.99 -7.50
CA GLY A 11 10.25 -11.38 -8.85
C GLY A 11 8.96 -12.18 -8.91
N VAL A 12 8.11 -12.07 -7.89
CA VAL A 12 6.79 -12.72 -7.85
C VAL A 12 5.87 -12.28 -9.00
N GLN A 13 6.21 -11.19 -9.70
CA GLN A 13 5.46 -10.67 -10.85
C GLN A 13 5.29 -11.68 -11.99
N LEU A 14 6.30 -12.48 -12.31
CA LEU A 14 6.23 -13.43 -13.43
C LEU A 14 5.43 -14.69 -13.08
N THR A 15 5.37 -15.06 -11.79
CA THR A 15 4.73 -16.30 -11.35
C THR A 15 3.29 -16.11 -10.89
N LEU A 16 2.92 -14.92 -10.39
CA LEU A 16 1.62 -14.65 -9.77
C LEU A 16 1.08 -13.25 -10.13
N PRO A 17 0.62 -13.02 -11.38
CA PRO A 17 0.17 -11.70 -11.82
C PRO A 17 -1.05 -11.18 -11.03
N LEU A 18 -1.95 -12.06 -10.60
CA LEU A 18 -3.13 -11.66 -9.82
C LEU A 18 -2.74 -11.16 -8.41
N MET A 19 -1.75 -11.79 -7.78
CA MET A 19 -1.24 -11.34 -6.47
C MET A 19 -0.56 -9.97 -6.57
N MET A 20 0.12 -9.69 -7.69
CA MET A 20 0.70 -8.38 -7.96
C MET A 20 -0.37 -7.28 -7.98
N VAL A 21 -1.53 -7.51 -8.59
CA VAL A 21 -2.62 -6.53 -8.62
C VAL A 21 -3.14 -6.24 -7.22
N TRP A 22 -3.31 -7.27 -6.39
CA TRP A 22 -3.73 -7.08 -5.00
C TRP A 22 -2.72 -6.28 -4.18
N TRP A 23 -1.43 -6.56 -4.36
CA TRP A 23 -0.36 -5.81 -3.72
C TRP A 23 -0.29 -4.36 -4.20
N LEU A 24 -0.45 -4.14 -5.51
CA LEU A 24 -0.50 -2.79 -6.08
C LEU A 24 -1.66 -1.99 -5.48
N LEU A 25 -2.86 -2.56 -5.42
CA LEU A 25 -4.03 -1.92 -4.82
C LEU A 25 -3.80 -1.58 -3.33
N ALA A 26 -3.21 -2.50 -2.56
CA ALA A 26 -2.89 -2.25 -1.16
C ALA A 26 -1.82 -1.15 -0.99
N CYS A 27 -0.79 -1.14 -1.84
CA CYS A 27 0.22 -0.09 -1.85
C CYS A 27 -0.35 1.26 -2.26
N LEU A 28 -1.24 1.32 -3.25
CA LEU A 28 -1.91 2.56 -3.67
C LEU A 28 -2.84 3.11 -2.58
N ALA A 29 -3.58 2.23 -1.90
CA ALA A 29 -4.38 2.59 -0.73
C ALA A 29 -3.51 3.17 0.40
N ASN A 30 -2.33 2.59 0.63
CA ASN A 30 -1.39 3.04 1.66
C ASN A 30 -0.68 4.35 1.27
N MET A 31 -0.32 4.53 -0.01
CA MET A 31 0.38 5.71 -0.54
C MET A 31 -0.50 6.96 -0.64
N ALA A 32 -1.68 6.94 0.00
CA ALA A 32 -2.58 8.09 0.02
C ALA A 32 -2.92 8.59 -1.40
N MET A 33 -3.13 7.70 -2.38
CA MET A 33 -3.54 8.15 -3.73
C MET A 33 -4.90 8.89 -3.65
N PRO A 34 -5.15 9.94 -4.47
CA PRO A 34 -6.48 10.57 -4.53
C PRO A 34 -7.41 9.54 -5.18
N PRO A 35 -8.53 9.04 -4.61
CA PRO A 35 -9.43 9.49 -3.53
C PRO A 35 -9.45 8.56 -2.28
N SER A 36 -8.31 8.32 -1.64
CA SER A 36 -8.20 7.45 -0.45
C SER A 36 -8.53 8.15 0.87
N ILE A 37 -9.03 7.37 1.84
CA ILE A 37 -9.28 7.85 3.21
C ILE A 37 -7.98 8.26 3.90
N ASN A 38 -6.87 7.57 3.59
CA ASN A 38 -5.57 7.88 4.18
C ASN A 38 -5.14 9.31 3.82
N LEU A 39 -5.31 9.72 2.56
CA LEU A 39 -5.07 11.11 2.15
C LEU A 39 -6.03 12.09 2.83
N LEU A 40 -7.33 11.73 2.94
CA LEU A 40 -8.32 12.60 3.58
C LEU A 40 -7.94 12.88 5.05
N GLY A 41 -7.53 11.84 5.78
CA GLY A 41 -7.06 11.94 7.16
C GLY A 41 -5.79 12.77 7.29
N GLU A 42 -4.77 12.50 6.46
CA GLU A 42 -3.54 13.29 6.42
C GLU A 42 -3.81 14.76 6.10
N MET A 43 -4.69 15.05 5.14
CA MET A 43 -5.08 16.42 4.79
C MET A 43 -5.79 17.14 5.95
N MET A 44 -6.69 16.46 6.68
CA MET A 44 -7.30 17.06 7.87
C MET A 44 -6.28 17.36 8.97
N ILE A 45 -5.31 16.46 9.18
CA ILE A 45 -4.22 16.67 10.14
C ILE A 45 -3.36 17.86 9.72
N ILE A 46 -2.99 17.95 8.43
CA ILE A 46 -2.22 19.08 7.89
C ILE A 46 -2.97 20.40 8.09
N VAL A 47 -4.28 20.45 7.80
CA VAL A 47 -5.08 21.67 7.97
C VAL A 47 -5.16 22.09 9.44
N SER A 48 -5.40 21.15 10.36
CA SER A 48 -5.47 21.45 11.79
C SER A 48 -4.13 21.93 12.37
N LEU A 49 -3.01 21.31 11.98
CA LEU A 49 -1.67 21.70 12.42
C LEU A 49 -1.21 23.02 11.79
N PHE A 50 -1.62 23.28 10.54
CA PHE A 50 -1.34 24.54 9.88
C PHE A 50 -2.02 25.71 10.59
N ASN A 51 -3.28 25.52 11.03
CA ASN A 51 -4.00 26.51 11.83
C ASN A 51 -3.34 26.77 13.19
N TRP A 52 -2.61 25.79 13.75
CA TRP A 52 -1.91 25.97 15.01
C TRP A 52 -0.61 26.76 14.83
N THR A 53 0.25 26.35 13.88
CA THR A 53 1.47 27.08 13.52
C THR A 53 1.86 26.78 12.07
N ASN A 54 2.14 27.81 11.26
CA ASN A 54 2.49 27.62 9.84
C ASN A 54 3.78 26.79 9.61
N MET A 55 4.68 26.70 10.59
CA MET A 55 5.94 25.96 10.47
C MET A 55 5.74 24.44 10.39
N THR A 56 4.63 23.91 10.91
CA THR A 56 4.38 22.46 10.95
C THR A 56 4.19 21.84 9.57
N ILE A 57 3.89 22.65 8.55
CA ILE A 57 3.65 22.16 7.18
C ILE A 57 4.87 21.45 6.58
N ILE A 58 6.07 21.92 6.91
CA ILE A 58 7.33 21.32 6.43
C ILE A 58 7.50 19.92 7.03
N PHE A 59 7.24 19.78 8.33
CA PHE A 59 7.35 18.50 9.02
C PHE A 59 6.31 17.51 8.50
N THR A 60 5.05 17.93 8.36
CA THR A 60 3.99 17.05 7.87
C THR A 60 4.24 16.62 6.42
N ALA A 61 4.66 17.54 5.54
CA ALA A 61 4.99 17.21 4.15
C ALA A 61 6.16 16.22 4.04
N LEU A 62 7.16 16.34 4.92
CA LEU A 62 8.30 15.43 4.94
C LEU A 62 7.88 14.04 5.44
N THR A 63 6.99 13.96 6.43
CA THR A 63 6.47 12.67 6.92
C THR A 63 5.66 11.95 5.85
N THR A 64 4.77 12.64 5.13
CA THR A 64 3.96 12.01 4.06
C THR A 64 4.82 11.59 2.86
N LEU A 65 5.89 12.34 2.57
CA LEU A 65 6.85 11.93 1.54
C LEU A 65 7.63 10.67 1.93
N ILE A 66 8.05 10.55 3.19
CA ILE A 66 8.77 9.35 3.67
C ILE A 66 7.84 8.13 3.65
N THR A 67 6.59 8.26 4.09
CA THR A 67 5.63 7.14 4.07
C THR A 67 5.34 6.68 2.64
N ALA A 68 5.13 7.63 1.72
CA ALA A 68 4.90 7.34 0.31
C ALA A 68 6.10 6.62 -0.33
N THR A 69 7.31 7.14 -0.14
CA THR A 69 8.54 6.55 -0.71
C THR A 69 8.86 5.17 -0.14
N TYR A 70 8.67 4.96 1.16
CA TYR A 70 8.86 3.65 1.78
C TYR A 70 7.88 2.59 1.25
N SER A 71 6.59 2.95 1.11
CA SER A 71 5.58 2.03 0.58
C SER A 71 5.87 1.62 -0.87
N LEU A 72 6.32 2.57 -1.70
CA LEU A 72 6.72 2.32 -3.08
C LEU A 72 7.98 1.46 -3.13
N TYR A 73 8.95 1.70 -2.24
CA TYR A 73 10.17 0.89 -2.15
C TYR A 73 9.85 -0.59 -1.86
N ILE A 74 8.94 -0.86 -0.91
CA ILE A 74 8.48 -2.23 -0.64
C ILE A 74 7.84 -2.85 -1.89
N PHE A 75 6.95 -2.14 -2.58
CA PHE A 75 6.32 -2.66 -3.80
C PHE A 75 7.34 -3.03 -4.88
N MET A 76 8.28 -2.12 -5.16
CA MET A 76 9.32 -2.32 -6.18
C MET A 76 10.26 -3.46 -5.83
N THR A 77 10.60 -3.63 -4.54
CA THR A 77 11.52 -4.70 -4.11
C THR A 77 10.90 -6.09 -4.22
N VAL A 78 9.59 -6.25 -3.99
CA VAL A 78 8.87 -7.53 -4.16
C VAL A 78 8.60 -7.86 -5.62
N HIS A 79 8.10 -6.89 -6.40
CA HIS A 79 7.55 -7.18 -7.74
C HIS A 79 8.51 -6.92 -8.90
N HIS A 80 9.34 -5.88 -8.84
CA HIS A 80 10.12 -5.42 -10.01
C HIS A 80 11.41 -6.22 -10.26
N ASN A 81 12.01 -6.80 -9.21
CA ASN A 81 13.30 -7.46 -9.37
C ASN A 81 13.21 -8.81 -10.08
N LYS A 82 14.25 -9.16 -10.84
CA LYS A 82 14.34 -10.44 -11.56
C LYS A 82 14.17 -11.62 -10.60
N THR A 83 13.32 -12.58 -10.99
CA THR A 83 13.07 -13.82 -10.25
C THR A 83 14.39 -14.52 -9.90
N SER A 84 14.58 -14.89 -8.64
CA SER A 84 15.63 -15.85 -8.30
C SER A 84 15.29 -17.18 -8.97
N THR A 85 16.15 -17.65 -9.86
CA THR A 85 15.92 -18.80 -10.75
C THR A 85 15.71 -20.15 -10.04
N ASN A 86 15.90 -20.21 -8.72
CA ASN A 86 16.04 -21.46 -7.98
C ASN A 86 14.94 -21.76 -6.95
N THR A 87 13.82 -21.02 -6.94
CA THR A 87 12.72 -21.31 -6.00
C THR A 87 11.41 -21.58 -6.76
N PRO A 88 10.88 -22.82 -6.76
CA PRO A 88 9.55 -23.06 -7.29
C PRO A 88 8.53 -22.31 -6.43
N HIS A 89 7.74 -21.44 -7.07
CA HIS A 89 6.63 -20.74 -6.44
C HIS A 89 5.37 -21.57 -6.60
N THR A 90 4.72 -21.93 -5.49
CA THR A 90 3.40 -22.55 -5.53
C THR A 90 2.35 -21.54 -5.99
N PRO A 91 1.34 -21.95 -6.79
CA PRO A 91 0.26 -21.07 -7.19
C PRO A 91 -0.50 -20.55 -5.96
N THR A 92 -1.04 -19.33 -6.07
CA THR A 92 -1.85 -18.73 -4.99
C THR A 92 -3.16 -19.48 -4.81
N THR A 93 -3.55 -19.61 -3.55
CA THR A 93 -4.80 -20.31 -3.22
C THR A 93 -6.00 -19.36 -3.31
N THR A 94 -7.18 -19.90 -3.59
CA THR A 94 -8.43 -19.13 -3.60
C THR A 94 -8.70 -18.44 -2.25
N ARG A 95 -8.26 -19.07 -1.15
CA ARG A 95 -8.33 -18.52 0.20
C ARG A 95 -7.55 -17.21 0.36
N GLU A 96 -6.37 -17.12 -0.24
CA GLU A 96 -5.54 -15.90 -0.18
C GLU A 96 -6.20 -14.75 -0.95
N HIS A 97 -6.80 -15.06 -2.10
CA HIS A 97 -7.56 -14.06 -2.87
C HIS A 97 -8.81 -13.58 -2.10
N LEU A 98 -9.57 -14.49 -1.48
CA LEU A 98 -10.72 -14.12 -0.66
C LEU A 98 -10.31 -13.20 0.50
N LEU A 99 -9.20 -13.50 1.17
CA LEU A 99 -8.69 -12.69 2.28
C LEU A 99 -8.37 -11.27 1.82
N LEU A 100 -7.69 -11.12 0.68
CA LEU A 100 -7.33 -9.82 0.11
C LEU A 100 -8.57 -9.03 -0.33
N VAL A 101 -9.54 -9.70 -0.96
CA VAL A 101 -10.83 -9.10 -1.32
C VAL A 101 -11.54 -8.59 -0.08
N LEU A 102 -11.58 -9.38 1.00
CA LEU A 102 -12.26 -9.01 2.23
C LEU A 102 -11.60 -7.81 2.95
N HIS A 103 -10.30 -7.58 2.74
CA HIS A 103 -9.62 -6.38 3.26
C HIS A 103 -9.85 -5.16 2.37
N LEU A 104 -9.81 -5.33 1.05
CA LEU A 104 -9.92 -4.22 0.12
C LEU A 104 -11.36 -3.78 -0.12
N CYS A 105 -12.35 -4.66 0.03
CA CYS A 105 -13.75 -4.33 -0.16
C CYS A 105 -14.27 -3.28 0.85
N PRO A 106 -14.05 -3.44 2.18
CA PRO A 106 -14.37 -2.40 3.15
C PRO A 106 -13.63 -1.10 2.87
N LEU A 107 -12.34 -1.20 2.52
CA LEU A 107 -11.53 -0.02 2.23
C LEU A 107 -12.07 0.76 1.02
N ALA A 108 -12.42 0.06 -0.07
CA ALA A 108 -13.03 0.65 -1.25
C ALA A 108 -14.42 1.25 -0.94
N SER A 109 -15.22 0.59 -0.11
CA SER A 109 -16.53 1.11 0.30
C SER A 109 -16.42 2.44 1.06
N LEU A 110 -15.42 2.56 1.94
CA LEU A 110 -15.14 3.79 2.69
C LEU A 110 -14.55 4.89 1.79
N MET A 111 -13.80 4.53 0.74
CA MET A 111 -13.31 5.50 -0.26
C MET A 111 -14.45 6.12 -1.07
N LEU A 112 -15.47 5.33 -1.43
CA LEU A 112 -16.65 5.80 -2.17
C LEU A 112 -17.58 6.66 -1.32
N CYS A 113 -17.74 6.31 -0.04
CA CYS A 113 -18.63 7.00 0.89
C CYS A 113 -17.87 7.48 2.13
N PRO A 114 -17.06 8.55 2.04
CA PRO A 114 -16.32 9.08 3.19
C PRO A 114 -17.25 9.61 4.30
N LYS A 115 -18.50 9.94 3.95
CA LYS A 115 -19.56 10.34 4.90
C LYS A 115 -19.96 9.23 5.88
N LEU A 116 -19.49 8.00 5.70
CA LEU A 116 -19.78 6.92 6.64
C LEU A 116 -18.87 6.99 7.89
N LEU A 117 -17.80 7.79 7.84
CA LEU A 117 -16.83 8.02 8.93
C LEU A 117 -17.13 9.28 9.76
N PHE A 118 -17.98 10.18 9.26
CA PHE A 118 -18.35 11.46 9.89
C PHE A 118 -19.85 11.51 10.14
#